data_AF-A0A3B3YGI1-F1
#
_entry.id   AF-A0A3B3YGI1-F1
#
_cell.length_a   1.000
_cell.length_b   1.000
_cell.length_c   1.000
_cell.angle_alpha   90.00
_cell.angle_beta   90.00
_cell.angle_gamma   90.00
#
_symmetry.space_group_name_H-M   'P 1'
#
loop_
_entity.id
_entity.type
_entity.pdbx_description
1 polymer ?
#
loop_
_entity_poly.entity_id
_entity_poly.type
_entity_poly.pdbx_seq_one_letter_code
_entity_poly.pdbx_strand_id
1 'polypeptide(L)'
;MEPKDLSASDVTLPPFPCCHGDDVALLLDQKQHQDCFLVLRGLTFDTFLFFRFRNTPKQYMCVEMLQDGYHRSFSELFTLLSFDLEQRANAPPRSPRLQEPSLGEQREKLETIRLHLCRAEKAERDGSWTIVCEERLHLGRYFTHPMDIWLSFHFYHSCADRVFGGRSKSATEARFHLAELYRQQGDLVEARDHAERALKQAEDGGWLDSEGQPLRLWGCRELGEIYSLLGEAYLAAQEYDTATMLLQLGSKMAIEGGDKSVEAESFFREGMGLQSSGDHQAAMKVSKQET
;
A
#
# COMPACT_ATOMS: atom_id res chain seq x y z
N MET A 1 -5.42 8.79 34.84
CA MET A 1 -4.39 7.74 34.73
C MET A 1 -4.44 7.33 33.28
N GLU A 2 -3.53 7.90 32.48
CA GLU A 2 -3.52 7.79 31.01
C GLU A 2 -3.23 6.36 30.56
N PRO A 3 -3.75 5.94 29.39
CA PRO A 3 -3.60 4.57 28.93
C PRO A 3 -2.18 4.34 28.40
N LYS A 4 -1.61 3.20 28.79
CA LYS A 4 -0.31 2.72 28.30
C LYS A 4 -0.53 1.98 27.00
N ASP A 5 0.15 2.45 25.96
CA ASP A 5 0.29 1.77 24.67
C ASP A 5 0.84 0.34 24.85
N LEU A 6 0.11 -0.63 24.30
CA LEU A 6 0.58 -2.00 24.14
C LEU A 6 1.35 -2.11 22.82
N SER A 7 2.67 -1.90 22.88
CA SER A 7 3.59 -2.23 21.79
C SER A 7 4.13 -3.66 21.95
N ALA A 8 4.05 -4.47 20.90
CA ALA A 8 4.79 -5.73 20.78
C ALA A 8 5.58 -5.78 19.45
N SER A 9 6.87 -5.45 19.60
CA SER A 9 8.09 -5.87 18.87
C SER A 9 8.07 -6.27 17.38
N ASP A 10 8.93 -5.55 16.66
CA ASP A 10 9.93 -6.00 15.67
C ASP A 10 9.47 -6.50 14.29
N VAL A 11 8.62 -5.73 13.60
CA VAL A 11 8.89 -5.19 12.25
C VAL A 11 8.14 -3.86 12.11
N THR A 12 8.55 -2.82 12.83
CA THR A 12 8.09 -1.46 12.51
C THR A 12 8.93 -0.96 11.36
N LEU A 13 8.37 -0.93 10.14
CA LEU A 13 8.98 -0.14 9.08
C LEU A 13 9.01 1.31 9.57
N PRO A 14 10.15 2.03 9.45
CA PRO A 14 10.18 3.44 9.80
C PRO A 14 9.09 4.18 8.99
N PRO A 15 8.47 5.24 9.55
CA PRO A 15 7.51 6.04 8.80
C PRO A 15 8.15 6.45 7.48
N PHE A 16 7.51 6.08 6.36
CA PHE A 16 7.96 6.51 5.05
C PHE A 16 8.01 8.03 5.03
N PRO A 17 9.07 8.66 4.48
CA PRO A 17 9.02 10.09 4.24
C PRO A 17 7.89 10.34 3.24
N CYS A 18 6.76 10.85 3.73
CA CYS A 18 5.74 11.44 2.89
C CYS A 18 6.40 12.61 2.17
N CYS A 19 6.81 12.40 0.92
CA CYS A 19 7.35 13.44 0.06
C CYS A 19 6.29 14.51 -0.16
N HIS A 20 6.23 15.49 0.74
CA HIS A 20 5.74 16.81 0.40
C HIS A 20 6.76 17.36 -0.60
N GLY A 21 6.29 17.68 -1.80
CA GLY A 21 7.11 17.91 -3.00
C GLY A 21 8.03 19.14 -2.96
N ASP A 22 8.33 19.69 -1.79
CA ASP A 22 8.99 20.99 -1.65
C ASP A 22 10.44 20.90 -1.11
N ASP A 23 10.88 19.78 -0.52
CA ASP A 23 12.22 19.70 0.11
C ASP A 23 13.34 19.17 -0.80
N VAL A 24 13.03 18.57 -1.96
CA VAL A 24 14.06 18.17 -2.95
C VAL A 24 14.41 19.33 -3.90
N ALA A 25 13.60 20.40 -3.91
CA ALA A 25 13.82 21.57 -4.75
C ALA A 25 15.03 22.41 -4.30
N LEU A 26 15.49 22.27 -3.06
CA LEU A 26 16.56 23.10 -2.47
C LEU A 26 17.96 22.51 -2.55
N LEU A 27 18.13 21.28 -3.05
CA LEU A 27 19.45 20.64 -3.23
C LEU A 27 19.91 20.55 -4.69
N LEU A 28 19.07 20.94 -5.64
CA LEU A 28 19.40 20.95 -7.08
C LEU A 28 19.59 22.35 -7.66
N ASP A 29 19.56 23.41 -6.85
CA ASP A 29 19.93 24.75 -7.28
C ASP A 29 21.36 25.09 -6.86
N GLN A 30 22.32 24.71 -7.71
CA GLN A 30 23.34 25.62 -8.26
C GLN A 30 24.45 24.86 -8.98
N LYS A 31 24.55 25.14 -10.30
CA LYS A 31 25.78 25.09 -11.14
C LYS A 31 26.24 23.81 -11.85
N GLN A 32 25.36 22.92 -12.33
CA GLN A 32 25.79 21.95 -13.39
C GLN A 32 24.80 21.74 -14.56
N HIS A 33 23.70 22.49 -14.63
CA HIS A 33 22.58 22.13 -15.51
C HIS A 33 22.63 22.65 -16.97
N GLN A 34 23.61 23.47 -17.36
CA GLN A 34 23.62 24.07 -18.71
C GLN A 34 24.55 23.40 -19.72
N ASP A 35 25.62 22.72 -19.29
CA ASP A 35 26.58 22.13 -20.24
C ASP A 35 26.20 20.72 -20.73
N CYS A 36 25.33 20.01 -20.00
CA CYS A 36 24.85 18.68 -20.42
C CYS A 36 23.65 18.73 -21.39
N PHE A 37 22.89 19.82 -21.40
CA PHE A 37 21.60 19.89 -22.10
C PHE A 37 21.74 20.03 -23.63
N LEU A 38 22.89 20.48 -24.12
CA LEU A 38 23.14 20.68 -25.56
C LEU A 38 23.88 19.52 -26.25
N VAL A 39 24.50 18.60 -25.49
CA VAL A 39 25.30 17.50 -26.08
C VAL A 39 24.43 16.30 -26.49
N LEU A 40 23.22 16.15 -25.92
CA LEU A 40 22.43 14.92 -26.06
C LEU A 40 21.34 14.96 -27.16
N ARG A 41 21.05 16.13 -27.75
CA ARG A 41 20.05 16.26 -28.84
C ARG A 41 20.55 15.80 -30.22
N GLY A 42 21.77 15.25 -30.31
CA GLY A 42 22.41 14.89 -31.58
C GLY A 42 23.25 13.60 -31.55
N LEU A 43 22.91 12.63 -30.70
CA LEU A 43 23.68 11.38 -30.65
C LEU A 43 23.20 10.37 -31.71
N THR A 44 24.14 9.88 -32.52
CA THR A 44 23.93 8.79 -33.48
C THR A 44 23.78 7.45 -32.76
N PHE A 45 23.18 6.46 -33.44
CA PHE A 45 22.92 5.10 -32.93
C PHE A 45 24.13 4.43 -32.26
N ASP A 46 25.35 4.70 -32.73
CA ASP A 46 26.60 4.15 -32.18
C ASP A 46 26.96 4.69 -30.80
N THR A 47 26.70 5.96 -30.52
CA THR A 47 26.89 6.55 -29.18
C THR A 47 25.89 5.99 -28.16
N PHE A 48 24.67 5.67 -28.60
CA PHE A 48 23.65 5.05 -27.75
C PHE A 48 24.02 3.62 -27.36
N LEU A 49 24.54 2.82 -28.31
CA LEU A 49 25.09 1.49 -28.03
C LEU A 49 26.29 1.54 -27.08
N PHE A 50 27.17 2.54 -27.24
CA PHE A 50 28.34 2.72 -26.38
C PHE A 50 27.96 3.01 -24.91
N PHE A 51 26.92 3.82 -24.65
CA PHE A 51 26.41 4.04 -23.29
C PHE A 51 25.78 2.78 -22.68
N ARG A 52 25.10 1.96 -23.50
CA ARG A 52 24.48 0.70 -23.06
C ARG A 52 25.49 -0.39 -22.69
N PHE A 53 26.68 -0.37 -23.27
CA PHE A 53 27.74 -1.34 -22.99
C PHE A 53 28.64 -1.00 -21.79
N ARG A 54 28.68 0.27 -21.36
CA ARG A 54 29.60 0.74 -20.31
C ARG A 54 28.93 1.04 -18.96
N ASN A 55 27.60 1.18 -18.95
CA ASN A 55 26.84 1.55 -17.76
C ASN A 55 26.05 0.36 -17.21
N THR A 56 25.91 0.31 -15.90
CA THR A 56 25.00 -0.65 -15.24
C THR A 56 23.55 -0.42 -15.70
N PRO A 57 22.66 -1.43 -15.67
CA PRO A 57 21.26 -1.29 -16.06
C PRO A 57 20.58 -0.09 -15.37
N LYS A 58 20.84 0.11 -14.07
CA LYS A 58 20.39 1.26 -13.28
C LYS A 58 20.79 2.60 -13.91
N GLN A 59 22.06 2.76 -14.27
CA GLN A 59 22.58 4.01 -14.84
C GLN A 59 21.97 4.31 -16.21
N TYR A 60 21.85 3.29 -17.07
CA TYR A 60 21.21 3.44 -18.38
C TYR A 60 19.75 3.89 -18.25
N MET A 61 18.97 3.24 -17.36
CA MET A 61 17.58 3.61 -17.12
C MET A 61 17.42 5.03 -16.59
N CYS A 62 18.28 5.45 -15.66
CA CYS A 62 18.28 6.81 -15.12
C CYS A 62 18.51 7.87 -16.21
N VAL A 63 19.50 7.62 -17.09
CA VAL A 63 19.82 8.54 -18.19
C VAL A 63 18.66 8.63 -19.19
N GLU A 64 18.04 7.50 -19.55
CA GLU A 64 16.90 7.45 -20.47
C GLU A 64 15.71 8.25 -19.92
N MET A 65 15.36 8.06 -18.64
CA MET A 65 14.27 8.81 -17.99
C MET A 65 14.49 10.32 -18.03
N LEU A 66 15.72 10.78 -17.77
CA LEU A 66 16.07 12.20 -17.80
C LEU A 66 16.06 12.76 -19.22
N GLN A 67 16.54 12.01 -20.21
CA GLN A 67 16.52 12.40 -21.63
C GLN A 67 15.09 12.57 -22.16
N ASP A 68 14.19 11.69 -21.76
CA ASP A 68 12.77 11.75 -22.10
C ASP A 68 11.99 12.79 -21.25
N GLY A 69 12.69 13.42 -20.30
CA GLY A 69 12.17 14.50 -19.46
C GLY A 69 11.38 14.04 -18.23
N TYR A 70 11.35 12.75 -17.89
CA TYR A 70 10.66 12.17 -16.72
C TYR A 70 11.42 12.40 -15.41
N HIS A 71 11.59 13.67 -15.03
CA HIS A 71 12.37 14.08 -13.87
C HIS A 71 11.72 13.70 -12.53
N ARG A 72 10.38 13.70 -12.43
CA ARG A 72 9.69 13.31 -11.18
C ARG A 72 9.82 11.80 -10.95
N SER A 73 9.57 11.02 -11.99
CA SER A 73 9.74 9.56 -11.98
C SER A 73 11.19 9.19 -11.64
N PHE A 74 12.16 9.90 -12.22
CA PHE A 74 13.57 9.70 -11.91
C PHE A 74 13.86 9.97 -10.42
N SER A 75 13.39 11.11 -9.90
CA SER A 75 13.60 11.47 -8.49
C SER A 75 12.99 10.44 -7.53
N GLU A 76 11.80 9.94 -7.85
CA GLU A 76 11.14 8.89 -7.06
C GLU A 76 11.93 7.57 -7.12
N LEU A 77 12.32 7.09 -8.31
CA LEU A 77 13.16 5.91 -8.45
C LEU A 77 14.49 6.05 -7.69
N PHE A 78 15.12 7.22 -7.76
CA PHE A 78 16.36 7.49 -7.04
C PHE A 78 16.18 7.42 -5.52
N THR A 79 15.05 7.94 -5.02
CA THR A 79 14.69 7.87 -3.60
C THR A 79 14.49 6.42 -3.15
N LEU A 80 13.76 5.61 -3.92
CA LEU A 80 13.55 4.18 -3.63
C LEU A 80 14.87 3.40 -3.62
N LEU A 81 15.76 3.68 -4.57
CA LEU A 81 17.09 3.07 -4.63
C LEU A 81 17.97 3.45 -3.44
N SER A 82 17.88 4.70 -2.98
CA SER A 82 18.63 5.19 -1.84
C SER A 82 18.12 4.57 -0.55
N PHE A 83 16.79 4.46 -0.40
CA PHE A 83 16.14 3.81 0.73
C PHE A 83 16.52 2.32 0.84
N ASP A 84 16.53 1.55 -0.25
CA ASP A 84 16.98 0.15 -0.22
C ASP A 84 18.43 0.04 0.29
N LEU A 85 19.32 0.92 -0.17
CA LEU A 85 20.72 0.93 0.28
C LEU A 85 20.87 1.30 1.75
N GLU A 86 20.09 2.27 2.24
CA GLU A 86 20.07 2.66 3.66
C GLU A 86 19.56 1.51 4.55
N GLN A 87 18.45 0.87 4.17
CA GLN A 87 17.91 -0.28 4.90
C GLN A 87 18.89 -1.44 4.94
N ARG A 88 19.68 -1.64 3.86
CA ARG A 88 20.76 -2.64 3.82
C ARG A 88 21.94 -2.27 4.70
N ALA A 89 22.35 -1.00 4.70
CA ALA A 89 23.45 -0.52 5.54
C ALA A 89 23.14 -0.68 7.04
N ASN A 90 21.86 -0.53 7.42
CA ASN A 90 21.38 -0.69 8.78
C ASN A 90 21.00 -2.14 9.16
N ALA A 91 21.01 -3.07 8.19
CA ALA A 91 20.58 -4.44 8.43
C ALA A 91 21.65 -5.27 9.18
N PRO A 92 21.25 -6.17 10.11
CA PRO A 92 22.19 -7.07 10.77
C PRO A 92 22.98 -7.93 9.78
N PRO A 93 24.25 -8.26 10.08
CA PRO A 93 25.05 -9.17 9.25
C PRO A 93 24.34 -10.51 9.03
N ARG A 94 24.37 -11.02 7.79
CA ARG A 94 23.70 -12.27 7.34
C ARG A 94 22.17 -12.27 7.37
N SER A 95 21.53 -11.11 7.58
CA SER A 95 20.07 -10.99 7.41
C SER A 95 19.64 -11.42 5.99
N PRO A 96 18.41 -11.95 5.81
CA PRO A 96 17.89 -12.35 4.50
C PRO A 96 17.99 -11.23 3.44
N ARG A 97 17.78 -9.97 3.85
CA ARG A 97 17.90 -8.79 3.00
C ARG A 97 19.27 -8.62 2.35
N LEU A 98 20.35 -9.01 3.04
CA LEU A 98 21.73 -8.94 2.52
C LEU A 98 22.10 -10.13 1.64
N GLN A 99 21.31 -11.22 1.65
CA GLN A 99 21.53 -12.39 0.81
C GLN A 99 21.00 -12.16 -0.62
N GLU A 100 20.04 -11.25 -0.78
CA GLU A 100 19.50 -10.85 -2.08
C GLU A 100 20.29 -9.69 -2.72
N PRO A 101 20.39 -9.64 -4.06
CA PRO A 101 20.99 -8.51 -4.77
C PRO A 101 20.24 -7.20 -4.45
N SER A 102 20.90 -6.05 -4.53
CA SER A 102 20.26 -4.74 -4.30
C SER A 102 19.16 -4.45 -5.32
N LEU A 103 18.19 -3.61 -4.97
CA LEU A 103 17.16 -3.17 -5.92
C LEU A 103 17.80 -2.60 -7.19
N GLY A 104 18.95 -1.92 -7.05
CA GLY A 104 19.76 -1.39 -8.16
C GLY A 104 20.36 -2.44 -9.11
N GLU A 105 20.48 -3.69 -8.66
CA GLU A 105 21.01 -4.82 -9.45
C GLU A 105 19.89 -5.71 -10.02
N GLN A 106 18.67 -5.56 -9.51
CA GLN A 106 17.50 -6.35 -9.93
C GLN A 106 16.83 -5.74 -11.16
N ARG A 107 17.39 -6.04 -12.33
CA ARG A 107 17.01 -5.44 -13.60
C ARG A 107 15.51 -5.47 -13.91
N GLU A 108 14.85 -6.61 -13.71
CA GLU A 108 13.42 -6.76 -14.03
C GLU A 108 12.55 -5.81 -13.19
N LYS A 109 12.80 -5.75 -11.87
CA LYS A 109 12.08 -4.84 -10.97
C LYS A 109 12.29 -3.37 -11.38
N LEU A 110 13.52 -3.00 -11.72
CA LEU A 110 13.82 -1.64 -12.18
C LEU A 110 13.13 -1.29 -13.50
N GLU A 111 13.10 -2.22 -14.45
CA GLU A 111 12.41 -2.01 -15.73
C GLU A 111 10.90 -1.82 -15.51
N THR A 112 10.30 -2.59 -14.61
CA THR A 112 8.90 -2.46 -14.20
C THR A 112 8.62 -1.12 -13.49
N ILE A 113 9.42 -0.74 -12.49
CA ILE A 113 9.29 0.55 -11.80
C ILE A 113 9.39 1.71 -12.79
N ARG A 114 10.43 1.70 -13.64
CA ARG A 114 10.63 2.73 -14.66
C ARG A 114 9.43 2.85 -15.58
N LEU A 115 8.95 1.74 -16.12
CA LEU A 115 7.85 1.72 -17.09
C LEU A 115 6.61 2.41 -16.53
N HIS A 116 6.14 1.96 -15.37
CA HIS A 116 4.90 2.46 -14.78
C HIS A 116 5.05 3.86 -14.20
N LEU A 117 6.20 4.23 -13.62
CA LEU A 117 6.43 5.60 -13.18
C LEU A 117 6.41 6.59 -14.35
N CYS A 118 7.12 6.30 -15.45
CA CYS A 118 7.12 7.16 -16.63
C CYS A 118 5.72 7.29 -17.24
N ARG A 119 4.95 6.20 -17.29
CA ARG A 119 3.55 6.24 -17.76
C ARG A 119 2.66 7.08 -16.85
N ALA A 120 2.81 6.94 -15.53
CA ALA A 120 2.08 7.75 -14.56
C ALA A 120 2.43 9.23 -14.70
N GLU A 121 3.72 9.60 -14.80
CA GLU A 121 4.12 11.01 -14.98
C GLU A 121 3.64 11.57 -16.31
N LYS A 122 3.66 10.78 -17.38
CA LYS A 122 3.07 11.19 -18.67
C LYS A 122 1.57 11.45 -18.53
N ALA A 123 0.82 10.51 -17.95
CA ALA A 123 -0.62 10.65 -17.74
C ALA A 123 -0.96 11.85 -16.86
N GLU A 124 -0.13 12.16 -15.87
CA GLU A 124 -0.26 13.34 -15.02
C GLU A 124 -0.11 14.64 -15.83
N ARG A 125 0.87 14.71 -16.75
CA ARG A 125 1.01 15.87 -17.66
C ARG A 125 -0.19 16.02 -18.60
N ASP A 126 -0.76 14.89 -19.02
CA ASP A 126 -1.95 14.85 -19.87
C ASP A 126 -3.26 15.09 -19.08
N GLY A 127 -3.19 15.22 -17.74
CA GLY A 127 -4.34 15.44 -16.86
C GLY A 127 -5.21 14.20 -16.61
N SER A 128 -4.74 13.02 -17.00
CA SER A 128 -5.48 11.75 -16.88
C SER A 128 -5.21 11.05 -15.56
N TRP A 129 -5.83 11.54 -14.48
CA TRP A 129 -5.57 11.08 -13.11
C TRP A 129 -6.01 9.63 -12.84
N THR A 130 -6.99 9.10 -13.58
CA THR A 130 -7.39 7.69 -13.46
C THR A 130 -6.25 6.77 -13.89
N ILE A 131 -5.62 7.07 -15.04
CA ILE A 131 -4.48 6.30 -15.55
C ILE A 131 -3.28 6.40 -14.61
N VAL A 132 -3.05 7.57 -14.01
CA VAL A 132 -2.01 7.74 -12.98
C VAL A 132 -2.22 6.74 -11.84
N CYS A 133 -3.45 6.62 -11.33
CA CYS A 133 -3.77 5.68 -10.24
C CYS A 133 -3.68 4.23 -10.70
N GLU A 134 -4.11 3.91 -11.93
CA GLU A 134 -3.96 2.58 -12.51
C GLU A 134 -2.48 2.15 -12.56
N GLU A 135 -1.60 2.99 -13.11
CA GLU A 135 -0.16 2.67 -13.22
C GLU A 135 0.50 2.49 -11.85
N ARG A 136 0.10 3.28 -10.84
CA ARG A 136 0.58 3.10 -9.44
C ARG A 136 0.05 1.82 -8.81
N LEU A 137 -1.21 1.48 -9.05
CA LEU A 137 -1.81 0.25 -8.56
C LEU A 137 -1.11 -0.99 -9.15
N HIS A 138 -0.73 -0.95 -10.43
CA HIS A 138 0.05 -2.03 -11.07
C HIS A 138 1.39 -2.24 -10.34
N LEU A 139 2.10 -1.16 -9.98
CA LEU A 139 3.33 -1.26 -9.21
C LEU A 139 3.10 -1.85 -7.82
N GLY A 140 2.06 -1.42 -7.11
CA GLY A 140 1.75 -1.96 -5.80
C GLY A 140 1.49 -3.48 -5.83
N ARG A 141 0.78 -3.96 -6.87
CA ARG A 141 0.47 -5.40 -7.05
C ARG A 141 1.66 -6.24 -7.48
N TYR A 142 2.64 -5.64 -8.15
CA TYR A 142 3.78 -6.37 -8.69
C TYR A 142 4.70 -6.92 -7.60
N PHE A 143 4.89 -6.18 -6.51
CA PHE A 143 5.76 -6.59 -5.41
C PHE A 143 5.01 -7.45 -4.40
N THR A 144 5.19 -8.76 -4.46
CA THR A 144 4.57 -9.72 -3.54
C THR A 144 5.58 -10.37 -2.59
N HIS A 145 6.88 -10.25 -2.88
CA HIS A 145 7.92 -10.87 -2.07
C HIS A 145 8.06 -10.16 -0.72
N PRO A 146 8.23 -10.87 0.42
CA PRO A 146 8.31 -10.25 1.75
C PRO A 146 9.35 -9.12 1.89
N MET A 147 10.48 -9.24 1.17
CA MET A 147 11.54 -8.22 1.20
C MET A 147 11.21 -6.95 0.40
N ASP A 148 10.19 -7.01 -0.46
CA ASP A 148 9.73 -5.92 -1.32
C ASP A 148 8.39 -5.31 -0.89
N ILE A 149 7.71 -5.86 0.14
CA ILE A 149 6.39 -5.36 0.59
C ILE A 149 6.40 -3.85 0.87
N TRP A 150 7.54 -3.30 1.28
CA TRP A 150 7.74 -1.86 1.48
C TRP A 150 7.53 -1.05 0.17
N LEU A 151 7.88 -1.60 -1.00
CA LEU A 151 7.57 -0.99 -2.30
C LEU A 151 6.06 -1.00 -2.56
N SER A 152 5.37 -2.09 -2.20
CA SER A 152 3.91 -2.18 -2.32
C SER A 152 3.22 -1.11 -1.47
N PHE A 153 3.63 -0.96 -0.20
CA PHE A 153 3.17 0.13 0.67
C PHE A 153 3.38 1.49 0.02
N HIS A 154 4.61 1.79 -0.42
CA HIS A 154 4.93 3.06 -1.08
C HIS A 154 4.00 3.33 -2.27
N PHE A 155 3.83 2.36 -3.16
CA PHE A 155 3.03 2.56 -4.36
C PHE A 155 1.53 2.63 -4.09
N TYR A 156 1.01 1.84 -3.14
CA TYR A 156 -0.40 1.94 -2.76
C TYR A 156 -0.72 3.27 -2.07
N HIS A 157 0.12 3.76 -1.16
CA HIS A 157 -0.03 5.11 -0.60
C HIS A 157 0.03 6.18 -1.69
N SER A 158 1.02 6.08 -2.59
CA SER A 158 1.16 7.02 -3.71
C SER A 158 -0.01 6.99 -4.70
N CYS A 159 -0.82 5.93 -4.68
CA CYS A 159 -2.05 5.79 -5.46
C CYS A 159 -3.26 6.36 -4.70
N ALA A 160 -3.42 5.95 -3.44
CA ALA A 160 -4.55 6.30 -2.59
C ALA A 160 -4.57 7.79 -2.23
N ASP A 161 -3.45 8.33 -1.76
CA ASP A 161 -3.39 9.63 -1.06
C ASP A 161 -3.24 10.84 -2.00
N ARG A 162 -3.42 10.61 -3.31
CA ARG A 162 -3.34 11.69 -4.30
C ARG A 162 -4.54 12.64 -4.20
N VAL A 163 -4.25 13.94 -4.24
CA VAL A 163 -5.26 15.00 -4.32
C VAL A 163 -6.19 14.80 -5.53
N PHE A 164 -5.61 14.41 -6.67
CA PHE A 164 -6.35 14.09 -7.89
C PHE A 164 -6.28 12.59 -8.17
N GLY A 165 -7.41 12.01 -8.59
CA GLY A 165 -7.50 10.56 -8.84
C GLY A 165 -7.66 9.71 -7.57
N GLY A 166 -7.48 10.26 -6.37
CA GLY A 166 -7.62 9.55 -5.10
C GLY A 166 -9.02 9.02 -4.78
N ARG A 167 -10.05 9.36 -5.58
CA ARG A 167 -11.41 8.78 -5.53
C ARG A 167 -11.73 7.92 -6.76
N SER A 168 -10.72 7.50 -7.51
CA SER A 168 -10.89 6.57 -8.63
C SER A 168 -11.07 5.13 -8.11
N LYS A 169 -11.58 4.25 -8.98
CA LYS A 169 -11.61 2.81 -8.73
C LYS A 169 -10.23 2.28 -8.31
N SER A 170 -9.18 2.65 -9.03
CA SER A 170 -7.82 2.15 -8.76
C SER A 170 -7.24 2.65 -7.42
N ALA A 171 -7.52 3.89 -7.03
CA ALA A 171 -7.14 4.40 -5.72
C ALA A 171 -7.92 3.72 -4.58
N THR A 172 -9.18 3.35 -4.84
CA THR A 172 -10.00 2.60 -3.89
C THR A 172 -9.47 1.17 -3.70
N GLU A 173 -9.14 0.48 -4.79
CA GLU A 173 -8.49 -0.84 -4.74
C GLU A 173 -7.13 -0.77 -4.03
N ALA A 174 -6.34 0.29 -4.25
CA ALA A 174 -5.09 0.49 -3.53
C ALA A 174 -5.29 0.64 -2.03
N ARG A 175 -6.38 1.29 -1.58
CA ARG A 175 -6.71 1.39 -0.15
C ARG A 175 -7.12 0.04 0.45
N PHE A 176 -7.85 -0.80 -0.27
CA PHE A 176 -8.12 -2.16 0.22
C PHE A 176 -6.82 -2.96 0.38
N HIS A 177 -5.89 -2.84 -0.58
CA HIS A 177 -4.56 -3.45 -0.43
C HIS A 177 -3.77 -2.89 0.77
N LEU A 178 -3.85 -1.58 1.06
CA LEU A 178 -3.26 -1.01 2.28
C LEU A 178 -3.88 -1.58 3.55
N ALA A 179 -5.22 -1.70 3.58
CA ALA A 179 -5.91 -2.29 4.72
C ALA A 179 -5.42 -3.70 5.02
N GLU A 180 -5.31 -4.54 3.98
CA GLU A 180 -4.80 -5.90 4.11
C GLU A 180 -3.34 -5.92 4.60
N LEU A 181 -2.48 -5.07 4.04
CA LEU A 181 -1.07 -5.03 4.45
C LEU A 181 -0.89 -4.55 5.89
N TYR A 182 -1.62 -3.53 6.34
CA TYR A 182 -1.58 -3.07 7.74
C TYR A 182 -2.13 -4.13 8.69
N ARG A 183 -3.20 -4.82 8.29
CA ARG A 183 -3.77 -5.94 9.05
C ARG A 183 -2.75 -7.07 9.23
N GLN A 184 -2.03 -7.44 8.17
CA GLN A 184 -0.95 -8.44 8.23
C GLN A 184 0.22 -8.01 9.14
N GLN A 185 0.49 -6.70 9.25
CA GLN A 185 1.47 -6.16 10.19
C GLN A 185 0.96 -6.08 11.64
N GLY A 186 -0.34 -6.26 11.86
CA GLY A 186 -0.99 -6.12 13.16
C GLY A 186 -1.40 -4.69 13.51
N ASP A 187 -1.20 -3.71 12.62
CA ASP A 187 -1.71 -2.36 12.80
C ASP A 187 -3.18 -2.28 12.38
N LEU A 188 -4.04 -2.77 13.29
CA LEU A 188 -5.47 -2.86 13.04
C LEU A 188 -6.16 -1.48 12.98
N VAL A 189 -5.53 -0.42 13.50
CA VAL A 189 -6.10 0.94 13.49
C VAL A 189 -5.95 1.56 12.11
N GLU A 190 -4.75 1.51 11.53
CA GLU A 190 -4.51 1.96 10.16
C GLU A 190 -5.26 1.08 9.15
N ALA A 191 -5.29 -0.24 9.38
CA ALA A 191 -6.06 -1.14 8.54
C ALA A 191 -7.54 -0.74 8.45
N ARG A 192 -8.15 -0.42 9.60
CA ARG A 192 -9.54 0.03 9.66
C ARG A 192 -9.76 1.35 8.92
N ASP A 193 -8.92 2.37 9.12
CA ASP A 193 -9.08 3.67 8.43
C ASP A 193 -9.08 3.50 6.92
N HIS A 194 -8.11 2.74 6.40
CA HIS A 194 -8.02 2.48 4.97
C HIS A 194 -9.23 1.71 4.44
N ALA A 195 -9.69 0.68 5.15
CA ALA A 195 -10.85 -0.13 4.75
C ALA A 195 -12.17 0.65 4.80
N GLU A 196 -12.42 1.45 5.84
CA GLU A 196 -13.63 2.29 5.96
C GLU A 196 -13.70 3.33 4.84
N ARG A 197 -12.59 4.00 4.56
CA ARG A 197 -12.51 5.01 3.50
C ARG A 197 -12.68 4.37 2.13
N ALA A 198 -12.08 3.20 1.92
CA ALA A 198 -12.22 2.44 0.68
C ALA A 198 -13.65 1.95 0.47
N LEU A 199 -14.31 1.40 1.50
CA LEU A 199 -15.70 0.95 1.41
C LEU A 199 -16.62 2.09 1.00
N LYS A 200 -16.52 3.25 1.66
CA LYS A 200 -17.30 4.43 1.31
C LYS A 200 -17.08 4.87 -0.15
N GLN A 201 -15.83 4.87 -0.61
CA GLN A 201 -15.53 5.19 -2.01
C GLN A 201 -16.10 4.16 -2.99
N ALA A 202 -16.04 2.88 -2.65
CA ALA A 202 -16.59 1.80 -3.47
C ALA A 202 -18.13 1.89 -3.57
N GLU A 203 -18.81 2.28 -2.49
CA GLU A 203 -20.25 2.55 -2.47
C GLU A 203 -20.61 3.75 -3.33
N ASP A 204 -19.91 4.88 -3.16
CA ASP A 204 -20.12 6.10 -3.94
C ASP A 204 -19.87 5.86 -5.44
N GLY A 205 -18.86 5.04 -5.76
CA GLY A 205 -18.45 4.74 -7.12
C GLY A 205 -19.28 3.66 -7.83
N GLY A 206 -19.90 2.74 -7.07
CA GLY A 206 -20.68 1.63 -7.61
C GLY A 206 -19.88 0.71 -8.54
N TRP A 207 -18.56 0.60 -8.34
CA TRP A 207 -17.68 -0.15 -9.23
C TRP A 207 -17.81 -1.66 -9.04
N LEU A 208 -17.47 -2.40 -10.10
CA LEU A 208 -17.34 -3.86 -10.08
C LEU A 208 -15.85 -4.25 -10.09
N ASP A 209 -15.50 -5.37 -9.49
CA ASP A 209 -14.17 -6.00 -9.56
C ASP A 209 -13.94 -6.73 -10.91
N SER A 210 -12.83 -7.46 -11.03
CA SER A 210 -12.49 -8.23 -12.24
C SER A 210 -13.46 -9.38 -12.52
N GLU A 211 -14.10 -9.90 -11.48
CA GLU A 211 -15.07 -11.00 -11.51
C GLU A 211 -16.51 -10.49 -11.73
N GLY A 212 -16.69 -9.17 -11.83
CA GLY A 212 -17.99 -8.53 -12.01
C GLY A 212 -18.82 -8.42 -10.73
N GLN A 213 -18.24 -8.69 -9.56
CA GLN A 213 -18.89 -8.48 -8.27
C GLN A 213 -18.76 -7.02 -7.84
N PRO A 214 -19.71 -6.48 -7.06
CA PRO A 214 -19.59 -5.14 -6.50
C PRO A 214 -18.34 -5.01 -5.63
N LEU A 215 -17.50 -4.01 -5.92
CA LEU A 215 -16.24 -3.78 -5.21
C LEU A 215 -16.45 -3.57 -3.69
N ARG A 216 -17.62 -3.05 -3.28
CA ARG A 216 -17.98 -2.91 -1.87
C ARG A 216 -17.92 -4.23 -1.08
N LEU A 217 -18.15 -5.38 -1.74
CA LEU A 217 -18.12 -6.68 -1.09
C LEU A 217 -16.71 -7.02 -0.57
N TRP A 218 -15.66 -6.57 -1.27
CA TRP A 218 -14.30 -6.68 -0.77
C TRP A 218 -14.15 -5.89 0.53
N GLY A 219 -14.60 -4.63 0.55
CA GLY A 219 -14.56 -3.80 1.76
C GLY A 219 -15.34 -4.37 2.95
N CYS A 220 -16.52 -4.97 2.71
CA CYS A 220 -17.27 -5.65 3.76
C CYS A 220 -16.49 -6.84 4.34
N ARG A 221 -15.82 -7.64 3.51
CA ARG A 221 -15.00 -8.77 3.98
C ARG A 221 -13.81 -8.30 4.81
N GLU A 222 -13.05 -7.33 4.30
CA GLU A 222 -11.88 -6.78 5.01
C GLU A 222 -12.28 -6.15 6.35
N LEU A 223 -13.32 -5.31 6.38
CA LEU A 223 -13.79 -4.70 7.62
C LEU A 223 -14.35 -5.74 8.60
N GLY A 224 -15.03 -6.77 8.12
CA GLY A 224 -15.50 -7.88 8.95
C GLY A 224 -14.36 -8.54 9.72
N GLU A 225 -13.26 -8.85 9.03
CA GLU A 225 -12.06 -9.43 9.64
C GLU A 225 -11.38 -8.44 10.61
N ILE A 226 -11.18 -7.18 10.20
CA ILE A 226 -10.52 -6.16 11.03
C ILE A 226 -11.30 -5.90 12.32
N TYR A 227 -12.62 -5.73 12.24
CA TYR A 227 -13.46 -5.54 13.43
C TYR A 227 -13.46 -6.74 14.35
N SER A 228 -13.44 -7.96 13.80
CA SER A 228 -13.36 -9.18 14.60
C SER A 228 -12.04 -9.25 15.38
N LEU A 229 -10.92 -8.98 14.71
CA LEU A 229 -9.59 -8.95 15.34
C LEU A 229 -9.47 -7.85 16.40
N LEU A 230 -9.99 -6.65 16.13
CA LEU A 230 -10.04 -5.58 17.13
C LEU A 230 -10.91 -6.00 18.32
N GLY A 231 -12.09 -6.57 18.07
CA GLY A 231 -12.99 -7.05 19.12
C GLY A 231 -12.32 -8.08 20.04
N GLU A 232 -11.62 -9.05 19.48
CA GLU A 232 -10.83 -10.05 20.22
C GLU A 232 -9.72 -9.40 21.06
N ALA A 233 -9.02 -8.40 20.53
CA ALA A 233 -8.00 -7.67 21.29
C ALA A 233 -8.60 -6.92 22.49
N TYR A 234 -9.74 -6.26 22.32
CA TYR A 234 -10.45 -5.59 23.42
C TYR A 234 -11.04 -6.60 24.43
N LEU A 235 -11.49 -7.77 23.99
CA LEU A 235 -11.90 -8.86 24.89
C LEU A 235 -10.74 -9.30 25.78
N ALA A 236 -9.55 -9.50 25.19
CA ALA A 236 -8.34 -9.87 25.92
C ALA A 236 -7.93 -8.78 26.93
N ALA A 237 -8.19 -7.51 26.59
CA ALA A 237 -7.98 -6.36 27.48
C ALA A 237 -9.09 -6.18 28.55
N GLN A 238 -10.12 -7.04 28.56
CA GLN A 238 -11.29 -6.95 29.45
C GLN A 238 -12.14 -5.68 29.25
N GLU A 239 -12.06 -5.07 28.06
CA GLU A 239 -12.88 -3.93 27.66
C GLU A 239 -14.13 -4.43 26.92
N TYR A 240 -15.04 -5.03 27.67
CA TYR A 240 -16.16 -5.80 27.14
C TYR A 240 -17.15 -5.00 26.28
N ASP A 241 -17.39 -3.73 26.63
CA ASP A 241 -18.35 -2.88 25.89
C ASP A 241 -17.83 -2.57 24.48
N THR A 242 -16.56 -2.14 24.38
CA THR A 242 -15.88 -1.87 23.10
C THR A 242 -15.77 -3.13 22.26
N ALA A 243 -15.37 -4.23 22.90
CA ALA A 243 -15.25 -5.53 22.25
C ALA A 243 -16.57 -6.00 21.63
N THR A 244 -17.66 -5.94 22.38
CA THR A 244 -18.98 -6.37 21.91
C THR A 244 -19.46 -5.51 20.73
N MET A 245 -19.25 -4.18 20.80
CA MET A 245 -19.58 -3.26 19.71
C MET A 245 -18.83 -3.62 18.42
N LEU A 246 -17.51 -3.86 18.53
CA LEU A 246 -16.68 -4.20 17.38
C LEU A 246 -17.08 -5.55 16.78
N LEU A 247 -17.33 -6.57 17.60
CA LEU A 247 -17.78 -7.88 17.11
C LEU A 247 -19.13 -7.78 16.38
N GLN A 248 -20.07 -6.98 16.89
CA GLN A 248 -21.35 -6.71 16.21
C GLN A 248 -21.16 -6.01 14.86
N LEU A 249 -20.24 -5.06 14.77
CA LEU A 249 -19.88 -4.43 13.50
C LEU A 249 -19.27 -5.46 12.53
N GLY A 250 -18.40 -6.34 13.03
CA GLY A 250 -17.85 -7.46 12.27
C GLY A 250 -18.93 -8.37 11.68
N SER A 251 -19.88 -8.83 12.51
CA SER A 251 -21.03 -9.64 12.07
C SER A 251 -21.86 -8.94 11.01
N LYS A 252 -22.15 -7.64 11.20
CA LYS A 252 -22.88 -6.85 10.21
C LYS A 252 -22.16 -6.83 8.86
N MET A 253 -20.85 -6.58 8.86
CA MET A 253 -20.05 -6.56 7.63
C MET A 253 -19.97 -7.93 6.97
N ALA A 254 -19.89 -9.02 7.74
CA ALA A 254 -19.92 -10.38 7.20
C ALA A 254 -21.23 -10.70 6.46
N ILE A 255 -22.38 -10.30 7.03
CA ILE A 255 -23.70 -10.43 6.38
C ILE A 255 -23.72 -9.64 5.06
N GLU A 256 -23.23 -8.40 5.07
CA GLU A 256 -23.19 -7.54 3.88
C GLU A 256 -22.21 -8.06 2.80
N GLY A 257 -21.16 -8.78 3.21
CA GLY A 257 -20.18 -9.44 2.35
C GLY A 257 -20.68 -10.73 1.68
N GLY A 258 -21.78 -11.31 2.19
CA GLY A 258 -22.52 -12.41 1.56
C GLY A 258 -21.86 -13.79 1.60
N ASP A 259 -20.76 -13.95 2.34
CA ASP A 259 -20.13 -15.25 2.56
C ASP A 259 -20.70 -15.91 3.82
N LYS A 260 -21.49 -16.97 3.63
CA LYS A 260 -22.16 -17.69 4.73
C LYS A 260 -21.19 -18.32 5.72
N SER A 261 -19.99 -18.71 5.28
CA SER A 261 -18.99 -19.29 6.19
C SER A 261 -18.45 -18.22 7.13
N VAL A 262 -18.13 -17.04 6.58
CA VAL A 262 -17.66 -15.88 7.36
C VAL A 262 -18.77 -15.32 8.24
N GLU A 263 -20.01 -15.34 7.77
CA GLU A 263 -21.20 -14.98 8.56
C GLU A 263 -21.34 -15.87 9.80
N ALA A 264 -21.29 -17.20 9.64
CA ALA A 264 -21.36 -18.12 10.77
C ALA A 264 -20.20 -17.92 11.77
N GLU A 265 -18.98 -17.74 11.26
CA GLU A 265 -17.80 -17.51 12.11
C GLU A 265 -17.91 -16.19 12.90
N SER A 266 -18.42 -15.12 12.29
CA SER A 266 -18.58 -13.82 12.96
C SER A 266 -19.63 -13.88 14.07
N PHE A 267 -20.76 -14.58 13.86
CA PHE A 267 -21.75 -14.82 14.93
C PHE A 267 -21.19 -15.64 16.09
N PHE A 268 -20.38 -16.67 15.81
CA PHE A 268 -19.69 -17.43 16.85
C PHE A 268 -18.79 -16.52 17.71
N ARG A 269 -17.98 -15.67 17.06
CA ARG A 269 -17.11 -14.71 17.75
C ARG A 269 -17.89 -13.68 18.57
N GLU A 270 -18.98 -13.13 18.03
CA GLU A 270 -19.90 -12.24 18.77
C GLU A 270 -20.50 -12.93 20.00
N GLY A 271 -20.96 -14.18 19.86
CA GLY A 271 -21.48 -14.97 20.97
C GLY A 271 -20.46 -15.18 22.09
N MET A 272 -19.20 -15.45 21.76
CA MET A 272 -18.11 -15.54 22.75
C MET A 272 -17.86 -14.21 23.47
N GLY A 273 -17.91 -13.09 22.74
CA GLY A 273 -17.78 -11.76 23.33
C GLY A 273 -18.90 -11.44 24.33
N LEU A 274 -20.14 -11.70 23.95
CA LEU A 274 -21.33 -11.53 24.81
C LEU A 274 -21.32 -12.46 26.03
N GLN A 275 -20.84 -13.70 25.87
CA GLN A 275 -20.66 -14.60 27.01
C GLN A 275 -19.62 -14.06 27.99
N SER A 276 -18.52 -13.52 27.47
CA SER A 276 -17.42 -12.96 28.26
C SER A 276 -17.81 -11.67 29.00
N SER A 277 -18.73 -10.88 28.44
CA SER A 277 -19.29 -9.67 29.08
C SER A 277 -20.39 -9.96 30.11
N GLY A 278 -20.85 -11.22 30.21
CA GLY A 278 -21.92 -11.63 31.12
C GLY A 278 -23.34 -11.43 30.57
N ASP A 279 -23.49 -10.98 29.32
CA ASP A 279 -24.81 -10.88 28.65
C ASP A 279 -25.22 -12.22 28.03
N HIS A 280 -25.55 -13.18 28.90
CA HIS A 280 -25.95 -14.52 28.51
C HIS A 280 -27.26 -14.55 27.69
N GLN A 281 -28.14 -13.56 27.86
CA GLN A 281 -29.39 -13.49 27.11
C GLN A 281 -29.16 -13.06 25.67
N ALA A 282 -28.26 -12.09 25.43
CA ALA A 282 -27.88 -11.71 24.08
C ALA A 282 -27.09 -12.82 23.37
N ALA A 283 -26.14 -13.47 24.05
CA ALA A 283 -25.38 -14.60 23.50
C ALA A 283 -26.30 -15.74 22.99
N MET A 284 -27.32 -16.10 23.77
CA MET A 284 -28.32 -17.12 23.40
C MET A 284 -29.22 -16.72 22.23
N LYS A 285 -29.33 -15.43 21.89
CA LYS A 285 -30.06 -14.97 20.70
C LYS A 285 -29.19 -15.08 19.47
N VAL A 286 -27.92 -14.66 19.55
CA VAL A 286 -26.94 -14.75 18.47
C VAL A 286 -26.72 -16.22 18.08
N SER A 287 -26.56 -17.12 19.04
CA SER A 287 -26.38 -18.56 18.78
C SER A 287 -27.57 -19.25 18.10
N LYS A 288 -28.75 -18.61 18.08
CA LYS A 288 -29.95 -19.13 17.38
C LYS A 288 -30.05 -18.63 15.94
N GLN A 289 -29.24 -17.66 15.55
CA GLN A 289 -29.18 -17.15 14.18
C GLN A 289 -28.28 -18.01 13.29
N GLU A 290 -27.44 -18.88 13.88
CA GLU A 290 -26.60 -19.86 13.17
C GLU A 290 -27.38 -21.07 12.59
N THR A 291 -28.67 -21.25 12.93
CA THR A 291 -29.52 -22.38 12.47
C THR A 291 -30.60 -21.95 11.48
#